data_AF-A0A1H6D0B4-F1
#
_entry.id   AF-A0A1H6D0B4-F1
#
_cell.length_a   1.000
_cell.length_b   1.000
_cell.length_c   1.000
_cell.angle_alpha   90.00
_cell.angle_beta   90.00
_cell.angle_gamma   90.00
#
_symmetry.space_group_name_H-M   'P 1'
#
loop_
_entity.id
_entity.type
_entity.pdbx_description
1 polymer ?
#
loop_
_entity_poly.entity_id
_entity_poly.type
_entity_poly.pdbx_seq_one_letter_code
_entity_poly.pdbx_strand_id
1 'polypeptide(L)'
;MGNELQARTGDLRSAGERLRLAGQRLDADYKALSGQIQGLGGVFGEDMISSLLKASYESAEGVAADCYTSAAEGYADFGAGLATMAGHLDDTERENTDGVQQIGMQI
;
A
#
# COMPACT_ATOMS: atom_id res chain seq x y z
N MET A 1 -29.80 -0.39 -11.20
CA MET A 1 -28.57 0.42 -11.28
C MET A 1 -27.89 0.56 -9.91
N GLY A 2 -28.58 0.94 -8.82
CA GLY A 2 -27.95 1.06 -7.48
C GLY A 2 -27.19 -0.18 -6.95
N ASN A 3 -27.71 -1.40 -7.17
CA ASN A 3 -27.02 -2.64 -6.75
C ASN A 3 -25.67 -2.87 -7.46
N GLU A 4 -25.56 -2.49 -8.73
CA GLU A 4 -24.32 -2.67 -9.51
C GLU A 4 -23.26 -1.65 -9.08
N LEU A 5 -23.68 -0.44 -8.72
CA LEU A 5 -22.77 0.59 -8.23
C LEU A 5 -22.25 0.25 -6.83
N GLN A 6 -23.12 -0.23 -5.93
CA GLN A 6 -22.71 -0.72 -4.60
C GLN A 6 -21.75 -1.91 -4.67
N ALA A 7 -21.99 -2.85 -5.60
CA ALA A 7 -21.05 -3.95 -5.83
C ALA A 7 -19.67 -3.42 -6.26
N ARG A 8 -19.64 -2.45 -7.18
CA ARG A 8 -18.40 -1.81 -7.64
C ARG A 8 -17.68 -1.02 -6.55
N THR A 9 -18.38 -0.27 -5.70
CA THR A 9 -17.75 0.45 -4.58
C THR A 9 -17.25 -0.52 -3.50
N GLY A 10 -17.95 -1.64 -3.30
CA GLY A 10 -17.47 -2.78 -2.52
C GLY A 10 -16.16 -3.37 -3.05
N ASP A 11 -16.08 -3.61 -4.36
CA ASP A 11 -14.88 -4.12 -5.02
C ASP A 11 -13.69 -3.15 -4.90
N LEU A 12 -13.92 -1.84 -5.06
CA LEU A 12 -12.89 -0.80 -4.87
C LEU A 12 -12.33 -0.82 -3.45
N ARG A 13 -13.19 -0.89 -2.43
CA ARG A 13 -12.76 -0.99 -1.02
C ARG A 13 -11.98 -2.27 -0.75
N SER A 14 -12.47 -3.40 -1.27
CA SER A 14 -11.81 -4.70 -1.13
C SER A 14 -10.43 -4.70 -1.79
N ALA A 15 -10.31 -4.10 -2.98
CA ALA A 15 -9.04 -3.94 -3.67
C ALA A 15 -8.09 -3.03 -2.89
N GLY A 16 -8.59 -1.90 -2.37
CA GLY A 16 -7.78 -0.98 -1.57
C GLY A 16 -7.25 -1.61 -0.29
N GLU A 17 -8.08 -2.39 0.41
CA GLU A 17 -7.68 -3.13 1.60
C GLU A 17 -6.62 -4.20 1.29
N ARG A 18 -6.76 -4.91 0.15
CA ARG A 18 -5.75 -5.88 -0.30
C ARG A 18 -4.40 -5.23 -0.60
N LEU A 19 -4.40 -4.04 -1.22
CA LEU A 19 -3.17 -3.28 -1.45
C LEU A 19 -2.53 -2.84 -0.13
N ARG A 20 -3.34 -2.30 0.80
CA ARG A 20 -2.87 -1.92 2.14
C ARG A 20 -2.21 -3.09 2.87
N LEU A 21 -2.85 -4.26 2.87
CA LEU A 21 -2.30 -5.49 3.47
C LEU A 21 -1.02 -5.96 2.77
N ALA A 22 -0.95 -5.84 1.44
CA ALA A 22 0.25 -6.18 0.68
C ALA A 22 1.43 -5.25 1.05
N GLY A 23 1.20 -3.94 1.17
CA GLY A 23 2.20 -2.98 1.63
C GLY A 23 2.69 -3.26 3.05
N GLN A 24 1.78 -3.59 3.97
CA GLN A 24 2.16 -3.98 5.34
C GLN A 24 3.00 -5.25 5.38
N ARG A 25 2.66 -6.23 4.55
CA ARG A 25 3.43 -7.47 4.45
C ARG A 25 4.82 -7.20 3.88
N LEU A 26 4.92 -6.35 2.87
CA LEU A 26 6.18 -5.97 2.25
C LEU A 26 7.13 -5.29 3.25
N ASP A 27 6.61 -4.35 4.07
CA ASP A 27 7.36 -3.71 5.15
C ASP A 27 7.80 -4.71 6.24
N ALA A 28 6.93 -5.65 6.62
CA ALA A 28 7.27 -6.68 7.59
C ALA A 28 8.37 -7.62 7.07
N ASP A 29 8.28 -8.04 5.80
CA ASP A 29 9.27 -8.90 5.15
C ASP A 29 10.63 -8.19 5.05
N TYR A 30 10.64 -6.89 4.72
CA TYR A 30 11.85 -6.08 4.71
C TYR A 30 12.48 -5.96 6.12
N LYS A 31 11.69 -5.69 7.16
CA LYS A 31 12.18 -5.63 8.55
C LYS A 31 12.79 -6.97 8.98
N ALA A 32 12.18 -8.08 8.59
CA ALA A 32 12.72 -9.41 8.86
C ALA A 32 14.05 -9.65 8.13
N LEU A 33 14.17 -9.20 6.87
CA LEU A 33 15.41 -9.27 6.10
C LEU A 33 16.51 -8.40 6.71
N SER A 34 16.24 -7.13 7.02
CA SER A 34 17.22 -6.23 7.65
C SER A 34 17.69 -6.76 9.01
N GLY A 35 16.78 -7.37 9.80
CA GLY A 35 17.17 -8.04 11.04
C GLY A 35 18.16 -9.20 10.85
N GLN A 36 17.99 -9.99 9.78
CA GLN A 36 18.95 -11.06 9.43
C GLN A 36 20.30 -10.48 8.98
N ILE A 37 20.26 -9.41 8.19
CA ILE A 37 21.44 -8.71 7.69
C ILE A 37 22.29 -8.15 8.84
N GLN A 38 21.66 -7.48 9.80
CA GLN A 38 22.36 -6.94 10.97
C GLN A 38 23.07 -8.05 11.78
N GLY A 39 22.51 -9.25 11.81
CA GLY A 39 23.14 -10.43 12.40
C GLY A 39 24.40 -10.91 11.66
N LEU A 40 24.53 -10.62 10.36
CA LEU A 40 25.70 -10.94 9.53
C LEU A 40 26.82 -9.90 9.64
N GLY A 41 26.54 -8.70 10.13
CA GLY A 41 27.51 -7.60 10.23
C GLY A 41 28.76 -7.93 11.07
N GLY A 42 28.66 -8.90 11.98
CA GLY A 42 29.80 -9.41 12.76
C GLY A 42 30.73 -10.39 12.02
N VAL A 43 30.41 -10.77 10.77
CA VAL A 43 31.17 -11.74 9.98
C VAL A 43 32.28 -11.08 9.14
N PHE A 44 32.18 -9.78 8.88
CA PHE A 44 33.19 -9.05 8.10
C PHE A 44 34.35 -8.64 9.02
N GLY A 45 35.55 -9.17 8.73
CA GLY A 45 36.77 -8.83 9.47
C GLY A 45 37.27 -7.40 9.23
N GLU A 46 38.40 -7.03 9.83
CA GLU A 46 39.00 -5.69 9.70
C GLU A 46 39.91 -5.52 8.48
N ASP A 47 40.09 -6.56 7.66
CA ASP A 47 40.93 -6.45 6.47
C ASP A 47 40.27 -5.64 5.35
N MET A 48 41.09 -5.15 4.41
CA MET A 48 40.64 -4.29 3.32
C MET A 48 39.61 -4.96 2.41
N ILE A 49 39.67 -6.29 2.24
CA ILE A 49 38.72 -7.06 1.44
C ILE A 49 37.37 -7.12 2.14
N SER A 50 37.37 -7.39 3.43
CA SER A 50 36.19 -7.41 4.30
C SER A 50 35.52 -6.04 4.38
N SER A 51 36.31 -4.96 4.42
CA SER A 51 35.81 -3.58 4.35
C SER A 51 35.11 -3.28 3.02
N LEU A 52 35.69 -3.69 1.88
CA LEU A 52 35.08 -3.51 0.56
C LEU A 52 33.79 -4.34 0.41
N LEU A 53 33.79 -5.57 0.93
CA LEU A 53 32.62 -6.45 0.97
C LEU A 53 31.50 -5.82 1.81
N LYS A 54 31.85 -5.30 2.99
CA LYS A 54 30.92 -4.58 3.87
C LYS A 54 30.30 -3.38 3.17
N ALA A 55 31.10 -2.51 2.55
CA ALA A 55 30.60 -1.36 1.81
C ALA A 55 29.66 -1.74 0.63
N SER A 56 30.00 -2.82 -0.09
CA SER A 56 29.14 -3.34 -1.16
C SER A 56 27.81 -3.87 -0.62
N TYR A 57 27.84 -4.50 0.56
CA TYR A 57 26.66 -5.02 1.23
C TYR A 57 25.74 -3.89 1.73
N GLU A 58 26.31 -2.88 2.39
CA GLU A 58 25.58 -1.69 2.87
C GLU A 58 24.93 -0.95 1.70
N SER A 59 25.62 -0.83 0.55
CA SER A 59 25.02 -0.22 -0.64
C SER A 59 23.85 -1.03 -1.20
N ALA A 60 23.96 -2.36 -1.22
CA ALA A 60 22.86 -3.23 -1.65
C ALA A 60 21.67 -3.18 -0.68
N GLU A 61 21.94 -3.14 0.63
CA GLU A 61 20.91 -2.96 1.66
C GLU A 61 20.19 -1.61 1.49
N GLY A 62 20.92 -0.52 1.25
CA GLY A 62 20.33 0.79 1.03
C GLY A 62 19.38 0.83 -0.18
N VAL A 63 19.80 0.27 -1.31
CA VAL A 63 18.92 0.17 -2.50
C VAL A 63 17.71 -0.71 -2.22
N ALA A 64 17.89 -1.82 -1.50
CA ALA A 64 16.76 -2.66 -1.10
C ALA A 64 15.79 -1.87 -0.21
N ALA A 65 16.29 -1.17 0.81
CA ALA A 65 15.50 -0.35 1.72
C ALA A 65 14.61 0.63 0.96
N ASP A 66 15.20 1.35 0.00
CA ASP A 66 14.48 2.33 -0.81
C ASP A 66 13.39 1.68 -1.66
N CYS A 67 13.69 0.54 -2.30
CA CYS A 67 12.71 -0.20 -3.11
C CYS A 67 11.54 -0.73 -2.28
N TYR A 68 11.82 -1.37 -1.13
CA TYR A 68 10.78 -1.93 -0.26
C TYR A 68 9.90 -0.82 0.33
N THR A 69 10.51 0.27 0.79
CA THR A 69 9.79 1.41 1.38
C THR A 69 8.92 2.10 0.32
N SER A 70 9.49 2.44 -0.83
CA SER A 70 8.75 3.11 -1.91
C SER A 70 7.58 2.27 -2.43
N ALA A 71 7.77 0.96 -2.55
CA ALA A 71 6.69 0.05 -2.96
C ALA A 71 5.59 -0.06 -1.88
N ALA A 72 5.95 -0.13 -0.60
CA ALA A 72 4.99 -0.18 0.50
C ALA A 72 4.14 1.10 0.58
N GLU A 73 4.78 2.26 0.43
CA GLU A 73 4.12 3.57 0.34
C GLU A 73 3.18 3.64 -0.87
N GLY A 74 3.65 3.23 -2.05
CA GLY A 74 2.82 3.20 -3.26
C GLY A 74 1.57 2.34 -3.08
N TYR A 75 1.68 1.17 -2.45
CA TYR A 75 0.51 0.33 -2.16
C TYR A 75 -0.46 0.98 -1.18
N ALA A 76 0.05 1.70 -0.17
CA ALA A 76 -0.80 2.44 0.77
C ALA A 76 -1.55 3.57 0.06
N ASP A 77 -0.87 4.34 -0.78
CA ASP A 77 -1.44 5.46 -1.52
C ASP A 77 -2.51 5.01 -2.52
N PHE A 78 -2.24 3.97 -3.30
CA PHE A 78 -3.25 3.39 -4.20
C PHE A 78 -4.43 2.83 -3.41
N GLY A 79 -4.18 2.16 -2.28
CA GLY A 79 -5.23 1.66 -1.40
C GLY A 79 -6.15 2.76 -0.88
N ALA A 80 -5.56 3.86 -0.41
CA ALA A 80 -6.29 5.05 0.04
C ALA A 80 -7.10 5.68 -1.11
N GLY A 81 -6.50 5.83 -2.30
CA GLY A 81 -7.18 6.38 -3.47
C GLY A 81 -8.42 5.61 -3.88
N LEU A 82 -8.36 4.27 -3.84
CA LEU A 82 -9.53 3.42 -4.12
C LEU A 82 -10.64 3.57 -3.07
N ALA A 83 -10.28 3.69 -1.79
CA ALA A 83 -11.25 3.92 -0.72
C ALA A 83 -11.93 5.29 -0.86
N THR A 84 -11.16 6.35 -1.19
CA THR A 84 -11.70 7.68 -1.47
C THR A 84 -12.64 7.67 -2.67
N MET A 85 -12.26 7.00 -3.77
CA MET A 85 -13.10 6.88 -4.95
C MET A 85 -14.42 6.17 -4.65
N ALA A 86 -14.38 5.08 -3.87
CA ALA A 86 -15.59 4.38 -3.43
C ALA A 86 -16.50 5.28 -2.58
N GLY A 87 -15.92 6.13 -1.72
CA GLY A 87 -16.66 7.13 -0.95
C GLY A 87 -17.39 8.13 -1.83
N HIS A 88 -16.69 8.76 -2.78
CA HIS A 88 -17.30 9.73 -3.70
C HIS A 88 -18.44 9.13 -4.53
N LEU A 89 -18.31 7.87 -4.95
CA LEU A 89 -19.36 7.18 -5.70
C LEU A 89 -20.61 6.93 -4.85
N ASP A 90 -20.44 6.52 -3.59
CA ASP A 90 -21.56 6.33 -2.66
C ASP A 90 -22.23 7.66 -2.29
N ASP A 91 -21.46 8.74 -2.14
CA ASP A 91 -22.01 10.10 -1.93
C ASP A 91 -22.85 10.54 -3.13
N THR A 92 -22.31 10.39 -4.34
CA THR A 92 -23.01 10.75 -5.58
C THR A 92 -24.32 9.97 -5.76
N GLU A 93 -24.32 8.67 -5.47
CA GLU A 93 -25.54 7.85 -5.59
C GLU A 93 -26.60 8.23 -4.55
N ARG A 94 -26.17 8.58 -3.34
CA ARG A 94 -27.07 9.08 -2.29
C ARG A 94 -27.74 10.38 -2.72
N GLU A 95 -26.95 11.34 -3.18
CA GLU A 95 -27.46 12.64 -3.67
C GLU A 95 -28.44 12.47 -4.84
N ASN A 96 -28.14 11.57 -5.78
CA ASN A 96 -29.04 11.26 -6.88
C ASN A 96 -30.35 10.62 -6.39
N THR A 97 -30.26 9.67 -5.46
CA THR A 97 -31.44 9.00 -4.90
C THR A 97 -32.33 9.98 -4.15
N ASP A 98 -31.75 10.84 -3.31
CA ASP A 98 -32.45 11.86 -2.54
C ASP A 98 -33.11 12.89 -3.48
N GLY A 99 -32.40 13.35 -4.51
CA GLY A 99 -32.92 14.28 -5.51
C GLY A 99 -34.10 13.71 -6.32
N VAL A 100 -34.00 12.44 -6.75
CA VAL A 100 -35.10 11.76 -7.46
C VAL A 100 -36.33 11.60 -6.56
N GLN A 101 -36.15 11.22 -5.29
CA GLN A 101 -37.25 11.13 -4.33
C GLN A 101 -37.91 12.49 -4.09
N GLN A 102 -37.12 13.56 -3.99
CA GLN A 102 -37.65 14.90 -3.81
C GLN A 102 -38.51 15.37 -4.99
N ILE A 103 -38.07 15.08 -6.23
CA ILE A 103 -38.86 15.39 -7.44
C ILE A 103 -40.13 14.53 -7.49
N GLY A 104 -40.04 13.24 -7.15
CA GLY A 104 -41.18 12.32 -7.14
C GLY A 104 -42.26 12.68 -6.12
N MET A 105 -41.93 13.40 -5.04
CA MET A 105 -42.90 13.90 -4.05
C MET A 105 -43.58 15.21 -4.48
N GLN A 106 -43.15 15.86 -5.56
CA GLN A 106 -43.70 17.12 -6.07
C GLN A 106 -44.68 16.95 -7.25
N ILE A 107 -44.91 15.72 -7.71
CA ILE A 107 -45.83 15.35 -8.80
C ILE A 107 -46.96 14.51 -8.23
#